data_AF-A0A0C3QI05-F1
#
_entry.id   AF-A0A0C3QI05-F1
#
_cell.length_a   1.000
_cell.length_b   1.000
_cell.length_c   1.000
_cell.angle_alpha   90.00
_cell.angle_beta   90.00
_cell.angle_gamma   90.00
#
_symmetry.space_group_name_H-M   'P 1'
#
loop_
_entity.id
_entity.type
_entity.pdbx_description
1 polymer ?
#
loop_
_entity_poly.entity_id
_entity_poly.type
_entity_poly.pdbx_seq_one_letter_code
_entity_poly.pdbx_strand_id
1 'polypeptide(L)'
;MATSTSRYDALRKQSRTLESLVESKLSAYARLASTVTRSADLEAGSTSTERLRDAENEVEGLLDKLRETHEEMAAQLNDTTSPPSQSMLHAVQRHRDVLQDYTRDFARTKSNVQKALDKANLLGDVRNDISSYKAAHSSVTDALLEERGRIDSSHRMIDETLE
;
A
#
# COMPACT_ATOMS: atom_id res chain seq x y z
N MET A 1 12.66 38.27 25.58
CA MET A 1 11.87 37.25 26.31
C MET A 1 10.48 37.00 25.72
N ALA A 2 9.77 38.01 25.16
CA ALA A 2 8.44 37.81 24.57
C ALA A 2 8.43 37.05 23.21
N THR A 3 9.54 37.08 22.47
CA THR A 3 9.66 36.50 21.12
C THR A 3 9.81 34.98 21.11
N SER A 4 10.61 34.40 22.01
CA SER A 4 10.82 32.94 22.09
C SER A 4 9.55 32.20 22.54
N THR A 5 8.81 32.76 23.50
CA THR A 5 7.51 32.21 23.96
C THR A 5 6.46 32.27 22.85
N SER A 6 6.41 33.37 22.09
CA SER A 6 5.52 33.53 20.93
C SER A 6 5.84 32.53 19.81
N ARG A 7 7.12 32.27 19.54
CA ARG A 7 7.56 31.27 18.55
C ARG A 7 7.20 29.84 18.97
N TYR A 8 7.42 29.48 20.24
CA TYR A 8 7.03 28.17 20.77
C TYR A 8 5.51 27.94 20.66
N ASP A 9 4.70 28.94 21.00
CA ASP A 9 3.25 28.84 20.88
C ASP A 9 2.80 28.69 19.42
N ALA A 10 3.49 29.34 18.47
CA ALA A 10 3.24 29.16 17.04
C ALA A 10 3.56 27.73 16.58
N LEU A 11 4.73 27.19 16.95
CA LEU A 11 5.13 25.80 16.64
C LEU A 11 4.18 24.78 17.26
N ARG A 12 3.70 25.02 18.49
CA ARG A 12 2.73 24.16 19.15
C ARG A 12 1.38 24.14 18.43
N LYS A 13 0.89 25.29 17.95
CA LYS A 13 -0.32 25.36 17.13
C LYS A 13 -0.12 24.62 15.80
N GLN A 14 1.02 24.82 15.15
CA GLN A 14 1.38 24.12 13.92
C GLN A 14 1.43 22.59 14.12
N SER A 15 2.06 22.11 15.19
CA SER A 15 2.12 20.68 15.54
C SER A 15 0.73 20.08 15.65
N ARG A 16 -0.21 20.73 16.33
CA ARG A 16 -1.59 20.23 16.48
C ARG A 16 -2.32 20.15 15.14
N THR A 17 -2.13 21.15 14.28
CA THR A 17 -2.71 21.13 12.93
C THR A 17 -2.13 20.01 12.09
N LEU A 18 -0.80 19.80 12.15
CA LEU A 18 -0.13 18.72 11.45
C LEU A 18 -0.55 17.34 11.97
N GLU A 19 -0.67 17.15 13.30
CA GLU A 19 -1.18 15.91 13.90
C GLU A 19 -2.58 15.57 13.38
N SER A 20 -3.50 16.55 13.38
CA SER A 20 -4.85 16.33 12.85
C SER A 20 -4.86 15.98 11.37
N LEU A 21 -3.96 16.61 10.59
CA LEU A 21 -3.84 16.33 9.16
C LEU A 21 -3.25 14.94 8.91
N VAL A 22 -2.21 14.54 9.67
CA VAL A 22 -1.61 13.21 9.63
C VAL A 22 -2.65 12.15 9.94
N GLU A 23 -3.45 12.32 11.01
CA GLU A 23 -4.49 11.36 11.40
C GLU A 23 -5.53 11.16 10.28
N SER A 24 -6.00 12.27 9.69
CA SER A 24 -6.95 12.25 8.58
C SER A 24 -6.38 11.54 7.35
N LYS A 25 -5.14 11.86 6.96
CA LYS A 25 -4.48 11.28 5.78
C LYS A 25 -4.09 9.83 5.99
N LEU A 26 -3.63 9.46 7.18
CA LEU A 26 -3.34 8.07 7.56
C LEU A 26 -4.61 7.22 7.49
N SER A 27 -5.73 7.74 8.00
CA SER A 27 -7.03 7.08 7.92
C SER A 27 -7.52 6.92 6.48
N ALA A 28 -7.35 7.95 5.65
CA ALA A 28 -7.69 7.89 4.23
C ALA A 28 -6.81 6.87 3.48
N TYR A 29 -5.50 6.87 3.75
CA TYR A 29 -4.56 5.89 3.21
C TYR A 29 -4.94 4.45 3.61
N ALA A 30 -5.23 4.20 4.89
CA ALA A 30 -5.65 2.87 5.35
C ALA A 30 -6.95 2.39 4.67
N ARG A 31 -7.91 3.29 4.45
CA ARG A 31 -9.14 2.98 3.69
C ARG A 31 -8.83 2.66 2.23
N LEU A 32 -8.02 3.49 1.57
CA LEU A 32 -7.59 3.27 0.18
C LEU A 32 -6.86 1.93 0.04
N ALA A 33 -5.87 1.68 0.90
CA ALA A 33 -5.13 0.43 1.03
C ALA A 33 -6.07 -0.79 1.13
N SER A 34 -7.10 -0.71 1.98
CA SER A 34 -8.07 -1.79 2.15
C SER A 34 -8.90 -2.04 0.88
N THR A 35 -9.26 -0.98 0.15
CA THR A 35 -10.01 -1.09 -1.11
C THR A 35 -9.15 -1.67 -2.21
N VAL A 36 -7.93 -1.18 -2.39
CA VAL A 36 -6.98 -1.70 -3.38
C VAL A 36 -6.69 -3.18 -3.13
N THR A 37 -6.43 -3.56 -1.88
CA THR A 37 -6.19 -4.96 -1.50
C THR A 37 -7.38 -5.88 -1.81
N ARG A 38 -8.62 -5.40 -1.67
CA ARG A 38 -9.83 -6.17 -2.00
C ARG A 38 -10.08 -6.24 -3.50
N SER A 39 -9.72 -5.19 -4.25
CA SER A 39 -9.98 -5.06 -5.68
C SER A 39 -8.82 -5.53 -6.57
N ALA A 40 -7.72 -6.01 -5.99
CA ALA A 40 -6.52 -6.48 -6.70
C ALA A 40 -6.77 -7.70 -7.63
N ASP A 41 -8.00 -8.21 -7.70
CA ASP A 41 -8.43 -9.28 -8.61
C ASP A 41 -8.80 -8.76 -10.02
N LEU A 42 -8.72 -7.44 -10.27
CA LEU A 42 -9.21 -6.81 -11.48
C LEU A 42 -8.13 -5.94 -12.13
N GLU A 43 -8.00 -6.04 -13.45
CA GLU A 43 -7.16 -5.34 -14.45
C GLU A 43 -6.98 -3.79 -14.30
N ALA A 44 -7.49 -3.18 -13.24
CA ALA A 44 -7.34 -1.76 -12.87
C ALA A 44 -6.10 -1.47 -11.97
N GLY A 45 -5.11 -2.37 -11.97
CA GLY A 45 -3.99 -2.39 -11.03
C GLY A 45 -3.11 -1.13 -11.05
N SER A 46 -2.81 -0.57 -12.22
CA SER A 46 -1.85 0.56 -12.31
C SER A 46 -2.39 1.85 -11.68
N THR A 47 -3.59 2.32 -12.06
CA THR A 47 -4.12 3.59 -11.53
C THR A 47 -4.41 3.53 -10.02
N SER A 48 -4.78 2.36 -9.52
CA SER A 48 -5.08 2.16 -8.10
C SER A 48 -3.81 2.11 -7.25
N THR A 49 -2.74 1.52 -7.77
CA THR A 49 -1.42 1.49 -7.10
C THR A 49 -0.70 2.83 -7.16
N GLU A 50 -0.86 3.59 -8.25
CA GLU A 50 -0.37 4.98 -8.34
C GLU A 50 -1.00 5.87 -7.26
N ARG A 51 -2.33 5.87 -7.15
CA ARG A 51 -3.04 6.65 -6.10
C ARG A 51 -2.63 6.25 -4.69
N LEU A 52 -2.35 4.96 -4.48
CA LEU A 52 -1.87 4.46 -3.19
C LEU A 52 -0.48 5.02 -2.89
N ARG A 53 0.41 5.02 -3.88
CA ARG A 53 1.76 5.55 -3.75
C ARG A 53 1.80 7.06 -3.55
N ASP A 54 0.91 7.80 -4.22
CA ASP A 54 0.76 9.25 -3.98
C ASP A 54 0.31 9.53 -2.55
N ALA A 55 -0.65 8.75 -2.03
CA ALA A 55 -1.09 8.85 -0.65
C ALA A 55 0.03 8.46 0.36
N GLU A 56 0.87 7.48 0.03
CA GLU A 56 2.06 7.15 0.84
C GLU A 56 3.03 8.32 0.92
N ASN A 57 3.38 8.90 -0.23
CA ASN A 57 4.30 10.04 -0.30
C ASN A 57 3.74 11.26 0.47
N GLU A 58 2.44 11.49 0.40
CA GLU A 58 1.79 12.59 1.14
C GLU A 58 1.88 12.36 2.66
N VAL A 59 1.62 11.14 3.15
CA VAL A 59 1.72 10.82 4.58
C VAL A 59 3.18 10.89 5.04
N GLU A 60 4.13 10.37 4.28
CA GLU A 60 5.57 10.46 4.59
C GLU A 60 6.03 11.92 4.72
N GLY A 61 5.67 12.76 3.75
CA GLY A 61 6.02 14.18 3.78
C GLY A 61 5.38 14.94 4.95
N LEU A 62 4.18 14.55 5.39
CA LEU A 62 3.54 15.13 6.58
C LEU A 62 4.21 14.68 7.89
N LEU A 63 4.59 13.40 7.99
CA LEU A 63 5.31 12.87 9.14
C LEU A 63 6.69 13.53 9.29
N ASP A 64 7.40 13.77 8.19
CA ASP A 64 8.69 14.45 8.21
C ASP A 64 8.56 15.91 8.64
N LYS A 65 7.56 16.64 8.13
CA LYS A 65 7.25 18.02 8.59
C LYS A 65 6.89 18.07 10.07
N LEU A 66 6.14 17.08 10.55
CA LEU A 66 5.79 16.97 11.97
C LEU A 66 7.03 16.72 12.83
N ARG A 67 7.93 15.84 12.38
CA ARG A 67 9.22 15.58 13.02
C ARG A 67 10.08 16.83 13.10
N GLU A 68 10.25 17.56 12.00
CA GLU A 68 10.99 18.82 11.96
C GLU A 68 10.41 19.85 12.94
N THR A 69 9.08 20.00 12.96
CA THR A 69 8.39 20.91 13.89
C THR A 69 8.64 20.51 15.36
N HIS A 70 8.66 19.21 15.67
CA HIS A 70 8.94 18.70 17.01
C HIS A 70 10.41 18.92 17.41
N GLU A 71 11.34 18.76 16.49
CA GLU A 71 12.77 19.04 16.69
C GLU A 71 13.01 20.54 16.92
N GLU A 72 12.36 21.41 16.15
CA GLU A 72 12.40 22.86 16.40
C GLU A 72 11.86 23.23 17.77
N MET A 73 10.72 22.65 18.19
CA MET A 73 10.17 22.87 19.54
C MET A 73 11.14 22.43 20.63
N ALA A 74 11.79 21.28 20.45
CA ALA A 74 12.78 20.78 21.40
C ALA A 74 14.04 21.68 21.44
N ALA A 75 14.49 22.19 20.30
CA ALA A 75 15.63 23.09 20.22
C ALA A 75 15.35 24.43 20.93
N GLN A 76 14.15 24.98 20.80
CA GLN A 76 13.73 26.19 21.55
C GLN A 76 13.74 25.96 23.07
N LEU A 77 13.51 24.72 23.50
CA LEU A 77 13.46 24.35 24.91
C LEU A 77 14.84 24.19 25.55
N ASN A 78 15.88 23.98 24.73
CA ASN A 78 17.27 23.90 25.14
C ASN A 78 17.99 25.26 25.11
N ASP A 79 17.31 26.35 24.73
CA ASP A 79 17.91 27.69 24.73
C ASP A 79 18.15 28.16 26.18
N THR A 80 19.42 28.41 26.49
CA THR A 80 19.93 28.83 27.82
C THR A 80 19.38 30.16 28.33
N THR A 81 18.69 30.95 27.49
CA THR A 81 18.17 32.26 27.86
C THR A 81 16.92 32.21 28.75
N SER A 82 16.20 31.09 28.79
CA SER A 82 15.07 30.89 29.71
C SER A 82 14.89 29.40 30.01
N PRO A 83 15.03 28.96 31.28
CA PRO A 83 14.87 27.55 31.63
C PRO A 83 13.44 27.08 31.30
N PRO A 84 13.29 25.89 30.70
CA PRO A 84 11.98 25.37 30.33
C PRO A 84 11.17 24.92 31.54
N SER A 85 9.85 25.12 31.50
CA SER A 85 8.95 24.56 32.50
C SER A 85 8.83 23.04 32.32
N GLN A 86 8.58 22.31 33.42
CA GLN A 86 8.33 20.87 33.35
C GLN A 86 7.18 20.51 32.40
N SER A 87 6.13 21.34 32.36
CA SER A 87 5.00 21.14 31.45
C SER A 87 5.39 21.17 29.97
N MET A 88 6.35 22.02 29.57
CA MET A 88 6.85 22.07 28.20
C MET A 88 7.69 20.84 27.86
N LEU A 89 8.54 20.39 28.79
CA LEU A 89 9.34 19.17 28.62
C LEU A 89 8.43 17.93 28.42
N HIS A 90 7.41 17.78 29.26
CA HIS A 90 6.44 16.69 29.12
C HIS A 90 5.64 16.78 27.82
N ALA A 91 5.26 17.98 27.40
CA ALA A 91 4.54 18.17 26.14
C ALA A 91 5.38 17.73 24.93
N VAL A 92 6.65 18.16 24.85
CA VAL A 92 7.57 17.75 23.77
C VAL A 92 7.80 16.24 23.78
N GLN A 93 7.96 15.63 24.96
CA GLN A 93 8.08 14.18 25.04
C GLN A 93 6.84 13.47 24.50
N ARG A 94 5.65 13.90 24.91
CA ARG A 94 4.38 13.34 24.41
C ARG A 94 4.22 13.50 22.89
N HIS A 95 4.65 14.63 22.34
CA HIS A 95 4.64 14.86 20.90
C HIS A 95 5.53 13.84 20.16
N ARG A 96 6.71 13.53 20.69
CA ARG A 96 7.59 12.48 20.15
C ARG A 96 6.98 11.09 20.21
N ASP A 97 6.36 10.75 21.34
CA ASP A 97 5.70 9.44 21.52
C ASP A 97 4.56 9.27 20.50
N VAL A 98 3.72 10.31 20.32
CA VAL A 98 2.64 10.33 19.33
C VAL A 98 3.16 10.21 17.90
N LEU A 99 4.25 10.90 17.55
CA LEU A 99 4.88 10.79 16.23
C LEU A 99 5.42 9.36 15.98
N GLN A 100 6.00 8.73 17.00
CA GLN A 100 6.49 7.36 16.92
C GLN A 100 5.32 6.39 16.67
N ASP A 101 4.20 6.56 17.34
CA ASP A 101 2.99 5.76 17.14
C ASP A 101 2.46 5.91 15.70
N TYR A 102 2.34 7.15 15.19
CA TYR A 102 1.92 7.37 13.80
C TYR A 102 2.89 6.73 12.78
N THR A 103 4.19 6.85 13.02
CA THR A 103 5.22 6.25 12.15
C THR A 103 5.11 4.72 12.13
N ARG A 104 4.91 4.12 13.29
CA ARG A 104 4.72 2.66 13.42
C ARG A 104 3.45 2.18 12.74
N ASP A 105 2.36 2.92 12.91
CA ASP A 105 1.07 2.61 12.31
C ASP A 105 1.10 2.73 10.78
N PHE A 106 1.76 3.77 10.28
CA PHE A 106 2.02 3.93 8.86
C PHE A 106 2.85 2.79 8.28
N ALA A 107 3.99 2.47 8.91
CA ALA A 107 4.87 1.38 8.47
C ALA A 107 4.15 0.02 8.48
N ARG A 108 3.33 -0.25 9.50
CA ARG A 108 2.49 -1.46 9.57
C ARG A 108 1.50 -1.53 8.41
N THR A 109 0.81 -0.42 8.12
CA THR A 109 -0.17 -0.36 7.03
C THR A 109 0.52 -0.57 5.68
N LYS A 110 1.64 0.11 5.44
CA LYS A 110 2.46 -0.04 4.23
C LYS A 110 2.95 -1.47 4.02
N SER A 111 3.45 -2.12 5.08
CA SER A 111 3.88 -3.52 5.02
C SER A 111 2.72 -4.47 4.67
N ASN A 112 1.53 -4.25 5.24
CA ASN A 112 0.35 -5.07 4.93
C ASN A 112 -0.11 -4.90 3.48
N VAL A 113 -0.07 -3.67 2.96
CA VAL A 113 -0.36 -3.36 1.56
C VAL A 113 0.61 -4.08 0.63
N GLN A 114 1.92 -3.97 0.89
CA GLN A 114 2.92 -4.63 0.06
C GLN A 114 2.70 -6.14 0.01
N LYS A 115 2.48 -6.78 1.16
CA LYS A 115 2.19 -8.22 1.23
C LYS A 115 0.93 -8.61 0.45
N ALA A 116 -0.09 -7.76 0.46
CA ALA A 116 -1.32 -8.00 -0.28
C ALA A 116 -1.10 -7.89 -1.80
N LEU A 117 -0.35 -6.89 -2.24
CA LEU A 117 0.01 -6.71 -3.66
C LEU A 117 0.89 -7.86 -4.16
N ASP A 118 1.91 -8.26 -3.38
CA ASP A 118 2.78 -9.39 -3.71
C ASP A 118 1.97 -10.69 -3.87
N LYS A 119 1.02 -10.92 -2.95
CA LYS A 119 0.11 -12.06 -3.02
C LYS A 119 -0.80 -12.00 -4.25
N ALA A 120 -1.33 -10.83 -4.59
CA ALA A 120 -2.18 -10.65 -5.76
C ALA A 120 -1.41 -10.93 -7.06
N ASN A 121 -0.18 -10.41 -7.18
CA ASN A 121 0.70 -10.65 -8.33
C ASN A 121 1.01 -12.15 -8.49
N LEU A 122 1.35 -12.84 -7.40
CA LEU A 122 1.61 -14.27 -7.43
C LEU A 122 0.38 -15.09 -7.85
N LEU A 123 -0.81 -14.73 -7.36
CA LEU A 123 -2.05 -15.42 -7.75
C LEU A 123 -2.44 -15.14 -9.21
N GLY A 124 -2.15 -13.94 -9.72
CA GLY A 124 -2.34 -13.58 -11.13
C GLY A 124 -1.48 -14.45 -12.05
N ASP A 125 -0.20 -14.59 -11.73
CA ASP A 125 0.75 -15.41 -12.48
C ASP A 125 0.32 -16.88 -12.51
N VAL A 126 0.02 -17.46 -11.34
CA VAL A 126 -0.47 -18.84 -11.22
C VAL A 126 -1.78 -19.06 -11.98
N ARG A 127 -2.71 -18.09 -11.97
CA ARG A 127 -3.96 -18.20 -12.76
C ARG A 127 -3.69 -18.19 -14.26
N ASN A 128 -2.74 -17.37 -14.72
CA ASN A 128 -2.34 -17.31 -16.12
C ASN A 128 -1.65 -18.60 -16.57
N ASP A 129 -0.82 -19.18 -15.72
CA ASP A 129 -0.19 -20.48 -15.99
C ASP A 129 -1.24 -21.60 -16.07
N ILE A 130 -2.19 -21.62 -15.13
CA ILE A 130 -3.29 -22.61 -15.13
C ILE A 130 -4.17 -22.45 -16.36
N SER A 131 -4.51 -21.23 -16.76
CA SER A 131 -5.34 -20.99 -17.95
C SER A 131 -4.62 -21.40 -19.22
N SER A 132 -3.33 -21.07 -19.35
CA SER A 132 -2.48 -21.46 -20.47
C SER A 132 -2.32 -22.97 -20.56
N TYR A 133 -2.06 -23.64 -19.43
CA TYR A 133 -1.98 -25.09 -19.37
C TYR A 133 -3.29 -25.77 -19.77
N LYS A 134 -4.43 -25.28 -19.25
CA LYS A 134 -5.76 -25.80 -19.62
C LYS A 134 -6.05 -25.60 -21.10
N ALA A 135 -5.74 -24.43 -21.66
CA ALA A 135 -5.95 -24.16 -23.08
C ALA A 135 -5.08 -25.05 -23.99
N ALA A 136 -3.82 -25.27 -23.61
CA ALA A 136 -2.94 -26.20 -24.32
C ALA A 136 -3.47 -27.65 -24.23
N HIS A 137 -3.89 -28.10 -23.05
CA HIS A 137 -4.44 -29.45 -22.87
C HIS A 137 -5.76 -29.67 -23.62
N SER A 138 -6.67 -28.69 -23.62
CA SER A 138 -7.91 -28.80 -24.40
C SER A 138 -7.58 -28.88 -25.90
N SER A 139 -6.64 -28.08 -26.39
CA SER A 139 -6.20 -28.14 -27.79
C SER A 139 -5.61 -29.50 -28.16
N VAL A 140 -4.80 -30.10 -27.30
CA VAL A 140 -4.25 -31.46 -27.52
C VAL A 140 -5.36 -32.51 -27.51
N THR A 141 -6.30 -32.40 -26.56
CA THR A 141 -7.42 -33.34 -26.45
C THR A 141 -8.32 -33.28 -27.69
N ASP A 142 -8.63 -32.09 -28.17
CA ASP A 142 -9.42 -31.88 -29.39
C ASP A 142 -8.69 -32.46 -30.62
N ALA A 143 -7.37 -32.26 -30.73
CA ALA A 143 -6.58 -32.82 -31.83
C ALA A 143 -6.61 -34.36 -31.85
N LEU A 144 -6.48 -35.00 -30.68
CA LEU A 144 -6.56 -36.46 -30.55
C LEU A 144 -7.96 -37.01 -30.90
N LEU A 145 -9.02 -36.28 -30.51
CA LEU A 145 -10.40 -36.64 -30.88
C LEU A 145 -10.63 -36.52 -32.39
N GLU A 146 -10.09 -35.50 -33.04
CA GLU A 146 -10.16 -35.31 -34.49
C GLU A 146 -9.38 -36.41 -35.24
N GLU A 147 -8.19 -36.77 -34.77
CA GLU A 147 -7.41 -37.89 -35.32
C GLU A 147 -8.18 -39.21 -35.24
N ARG A 148 -8.80 -39.50 -34.08
CA ARG A 148 -9.65 -40.68 -33.93
C ARG A 148 -10.81 -40.69 -34.92
N GLY A 149 -11.48 -39.55 -35.13
CA GLY A 149 -12.54 -39.42 -36.13
C GLY A 149 -12.06 -39.68 -37.56
N ARG A 150 -10.84 -39.24 -37.90
CA ARG A 150 -10.20 -39.52 -39.20
C ARG A 150 -9.90 -41.01 -39.37
N ILE A 151 -9.38 -41.67 -38.33
CA ILE A 151 -9.13 -43.11 -38.34
C ILE A 151 -10.44 -43.87 -38.55
N ASP A 152 -11.48 -43.58 -37.76
CA ASP A 152 -12.78 -44.24 -37.87
C ASP A 152 -13.41 -44.06 -39.26
N SER A 153 -13.27 -42.87 -39.85
CA SER A 153 -13.72 -42.60 -41.23
C SER A 153 -12.93 -43.42 -42.26
N SER A 154 -11.61 -43.50 -42.11
CA SER A 154 -10.75 -44.31 -42.98
C SER A 154 -11.10 -45.80 -42.92
N HIS A 155 -11.37 -46.34 -41.72
CA HIS A 155 -11.78 -47.73 -41.55
C HIS A 155 -13.09 -48.02 -42.30
N ARG A 156 -14.10 -47.15 -42.18
CA ARG A 156 -15.36 -47.31 -42.90
C ARG A 156 -15.19 -47.29 -44.42
N MET A 157 -14.35 -46.39 -44.95
CA MET A 157 -14.09 -46.35 -46.39
C MET A 157 -13.42 -47.64 -46.89
N ILE A 158 -12.49 -48.21 -46.11
CA ILE A 158 -11.84 -49.48 -46.47
C ILE A 158 -12.87 -50.61 -46.49
N ASP A 159 -13.70 -50.71 -45.46
CA ASP A 159 -14.76 -51.72 -45.39
C ASP A 159 -15.74 -51.59 -46.57
N GLU A 160 -16.11 -50.36 -46.95
CA GLU A 160 -16.99 -50.08 -48.10
C GLU A 160 -16.35 -50.44 -49.46
N THR A 161 -15.01 -50.42 -49.58
CA THR A 161 -14.31 -50.90 -50.79
C THR A 161 -14.16 -52.42 -50.88
N LEU A 162 -14.41 -53.14 -49.78
CA LEU A 162 -14.31 -54.59 -49.71
C LEU A 162 -15.65 -55.31 -49.97
N GLU A 163 -16.77 -54.58 -50.03
CA GLU A 163 -18.08 -55.04 -50.52
C GLU A 163 -18.26 -54.80 -52.03
#